data_AF-A0A059EY09-F1
#
_entry.id   AF-A0A059EY09-F1
#
_cell.length_a   1.000
_cell.length_b   1.000
_cell.length_c   1.000
_cell.angle_alpha   90.00
_cell.angle_beta   90.00
_cell.angle_gamma   90.00
#
_symmetry.space_group_name_H-M   'P 1'
#
loop_
_entity.id
_entity.type
_entity.pdbx_description
1 polymer ?
#
loop_
_entity_poly.entity_id
_entity_poly.type
_entity_poly.pdbx_seq_one_letter_code
_entity_poly.pdbx_strand_id
1 'polypeptide(L)'
;MHGYKTLKSVFKVIFLLFQAFLFISGIALLIITFSIYLKERSLLNLSGSLMFYSILICMLHLIGAATGFITIRSKESYKVSLYIIAIITLVNFQAISLVKSSQLTENIHSVSKKFWSKIDSNQRILVEESLDCCGFSEKDDRTKCKNRQPCLKVFAQVAKGFKNIAMRTIILLIFCESLSIALICLLKLRK
;
A
#
# COMPACT_ATOMS: atom_id res chain seq x y z
N MET A 1 -19.97 14.16 -36.85
CA MET A 1 -19.12 14.75 -35.78
C MET A 1 -19.77 14.82 -34.38
N HIS A 2 -21.04 14.44 -34.18
CA HIS A 2 -21.69 14.52 -32.85
C HIS A 2 -21.17 13.44 -31.86
N GLY A 3 -21.02 12.18 -32.32
CA GLY A 3 -20.55 11.09 -31.46
C GLY A 3 -19.14 11.29 -30.88
N TYR A 4 -18.26 12.00 -31.58
CA TYR A 4 -16.91 12.31 -31.09
C TYR A 4 -16.93 13.23 -29.86
N LYS A 5 -17.78 14.26 -29.86
CA LYS A 5 -17.91 15.18 -28.70
C LYS A 5 -18.46 14.43 -27.49
N THR A 6 -19.43 13.55 -27.69
CA THR A 6 -19.99 12.70 -26.64
C THR A 6 -18.92 11.78 -26.06
N LEU A 7 -18.16 11.07 -26.90
CA LEU A 7 -17.09 10.16 -26.46
C LEU A 7 -16.01 10.88 -25.64
N LYS A 8 -15.57 12.05 -26.11
CA LYS A 8 -14.59 12.88 -25.38
C LYS A 8 -15.12 13.34 -24.02
N SER A 9 -16.41 13.68 -23.93
CA SER A 9 -17.05 14.03 -22.67
C SER A 9 -17.07 12.85 -21.70
N VAL A 10 -17.45 11.66 -22.19
CA VAL A 10 -17.48 10.41 -21.40
C VAL A 10 -16.09 10.09 -20.85
N PHE A 11 -15.05 10.08 -21.69
CA PHE A 11 -13.68 9.83 -21.25
C PHE A 11 -13.17 10.85 -20.24
N LYS A 12 -13.57 12.12 -20.37
CA LYS A 12 -13.24 13.16 -19.39
C LYS A 12 -13.89 12.88 -18.03
N VAL A 13 -15.17 12.50 -18.01
CA VAL A 13 -15.88 12.15 -16.77
C VAL A 13 -15.23 10.93 -16.13
N ILE A 14 -14.98 9.87 -16.91
CA ILE A 14 -14.29 8.66 -16.44
C ILE A 14 -12.93 9.00 -15.85
N PHE A 15 -12.12 9.81 -16.53
CA PHE A 15 -10.82 10.25 -16.04
C PHE A 15 -10.93 10.99 -14.69
N LEU A 16 -11.90 11.90 -14.56
CA LEU A 16 -12.14 12.64 -13.30
C LEU A 16 -12.57 11.70 -12.16
N LEU A 17 -13.41 10.71 -12.45
CA LEU A 17 -13.79 9.68 -11.48
C LEU A 17 -12.57 8.86 -11.02
N PHE A 18 -11.69 8.49 -11.96
CA PHE A 18 -10.42 7.83 -11.62
C PHE A 18 -9.54 8.71 -10.73
N GLN A 19 -9.36 10.00 -11.06
CA GLN A 19 -8.56 10.89 -10.21
C GLN A 19 -9.17 11.06 -8.81
N ALA A 20 -10.51 11.11 -8.71
CA ALA A 20 -11.18 11.18 -7.41
C ALA A 20 -10.98 9.91 -6.59
N PHE A 21 -11.11 8.73 -7.22
CA PHE A 21 -10.82 7.45 -6.59
C PHE A 21 -9.37 7.38 -6.09
N LEU A 22 -8.39 7.73 -6.94
CA LEU A 22 -6.96 7.73 -6.60
C LEU A 22 -6.66 8.70 -5.45
N PHE A 23 -7.29 9.88 -5.44
CA PHE A 23 -7.12 10.84 -4.36
C PHE A 23 -7.64 10.30 -3.02
N ILE A 24 -8.84 9.74 -3.01
CA ILE A 24 -9.46 9.15 -1.81
C ILE A 24 -8.63 7.95 -1.32
N SER A 25 -8.18 7.07 -2.23
CA SER A 25 -7.32 5.94 -1.86
C SER A 25 -5.98 6.41 -1.30
N GLY A 26 -5.40 7.49 -1.83
CA GLY A 26 -4.18 8.09 -1.27
C GLY A 26 -4.36 8.57 0.17
N ILE A 27 -5.47 9.25 0.46
CA ILE A 27 -5.80 9.68 1.83
C ILE A 27 -5.97 8.47 2.74
N ALA A 28 -6.74 7.46 2.30
CA ALA A 28 -6.98 6.25 3.08
C ALA A 28 -5.66 5.50 3.38
N LEU A 29 -4.78 5.34 2.38
CA LEU A 29 -3.46 4.72 2.55
C LEU A 29 -2.56 5.51 3.49
N LEU A 30 -2.59 6.84 3.42
CA LEU A 30 -1.83 7.69 4.33
C LEU A 30 -2.31 7.52 5.77
N ILE A 31 -3.64 7.54 6.00
CA ILE A 31 -4.23 7.32 7.32
C ILE A 31 -3.86 5.93 7.86
N ILE A 32 -3.99 4.88 7.04
CA ILE A 32 -3.63 3.51 7.43
C ILE A 32 -2.14 3.44 7.80
N THR A 33 -1.26 3.96 6.96
CA THR A 33 0.20 3.96 7.18
C THR A 33 0.55 4.69 8.46
N PHE A 34 -0.03 5.87 8.68
CA PHE A 34 0.23 6.67 9.88
C PHE A 34 -0.35 6.03 11.14
N SER A 35 -1.54 5.41 11.04
CA SER A 35 -2.18 4.70 12.15
C SER A 35 -1.35 3.50 12.59
N ILE A 36 -0.86 2.70 11.63
CA ILE A 36 0.05 1.59 11.89
C ILE A 36 1.31 2.12 12.56
N TYR A 37 1.90 3.20 12.04
CA TYR A 37 3.11 3.75 12.65
C TYR A 37 2.88 4.26 14.08
N LEU A 38 1.84 5.04 14.33
CA LEU A 38 1.61 5.61 15.67
C LEU A 38 1.25 4.55 16.70
N LYS A 39 0.38 3.59 16.35
CA LYS A 39 -0.10 2.57 17.29
C LYS A 39 0.90 1.43 17.47
N GLU A 40 1.56 1.03 16.40
CA GLU A 40 2.35 -0.20 16.38
C GLU A 40 3.86 0.04 16.37
N ARG A 41 4.36 1.29 16.37
CA ARG A 41 5.82 1.53 16.39
C ARG A 41 6.51 0.93 17.60
N SER A 42 5.90 1.02 18.79
CA SER A 42 6.43 0.45 20.03
C SER A 42 6.38 -1.08 20.01
N LEU A 43 5.33 -1.66 19.43
CA LEU A 43 5.13 -3.10 19.33
C LEU A 43 6.04 -3.69 18.25
N LEU A 44 5.91 -3.25 17.01
CA LEU A 44 6.53 -3.87 15.82
C LEU A 44 7.98 -3.43 15.55
N ASN A 45 8.53 -2.46 16.31
CA ASN A 45 9.88 -1.90 16.10
C ASN A 45 10.15 -1.62 14.61
N LEU A 46 9.19 -0.96 13.95
CA LEU A 46 9.24 -0.65 12.52
C LEU A 46 10.43 0.24 12.20
N SER A 47 11.16 -0.07 11.12
CA SER A 47 12.27 0.79 10.68
C SER A 47 11.74 2.12 10.14
N GLY A 48 12.35 3.23 10.54
CA GLY A 48 11.99 4.56 10.03
C GLY A 48 12.14 4.67 8.51
N SER A 49 13.05 3.89 7.91
CA SER A 49 13.22 3.81 6.46
C SER A 49 11.98 3.27 5.75
N LEU A 50 11.33 2.23 6.29
CA LEU A 50 10.14 1.63 5.67
C LEU A 50 8.93 2.57 5.77
N MET A 51 8.81 3.30 6.88
CA MET A 51 7.82 4.35 7.02
C MET A 51 8.05 5.48 6.01
N PHE A 52 9.30 5.94 5.86
CA PHE A 52 9.65 6.99 4.91
C PHE A 52 9.27 6.62 3.48
N TYR A 53 9.60 5.41 3.02
CA TYR A 53 9.20 4.93 1.69
C TYR A 53 7.68 4.85 1.52
N SER A 54 6.97 4.37 2.55
CA SER A 54 5.51 4.25 2.50
C SER A 54 4.82 5.61 2.40
N ILE A 55 5.31 6.60 3.16
CA ILE A 55 4.83 7.99 3.10
C ILE A 55 5.14 8.62 1.75
N LEU A 56 6.35 8.42 1.23
CA LEU A 56 6.75 8.94 -0.07
C LEU A 56 5.80 8.44 -1.19
N ILE A 57 5.47 7.15 -1.18
CA ILE A 57 4.51 6.57 -2.14
C ILE A 57 3.12 7.20 -1.98
N CYS A 58 2.62 7.33 -0.74
CA CYS A 58 1.32 7.94 -0.49
C CYS A 58 1.28 9.40 -0.98
N MET A 59 2.34 10.17 -0.72
CA MET A 59 2.43 11.57 -1.16
C MET A 59 2.51 11.68 -2.68
N LEU A 60 3.33 10.86 -3.34
CA LEU A 60 3.40 10.80 -4.80
C LEU A 60 2.04 10.42 -5.42
N HIS A 61 1.30 9.52 -4.78
CA HIS A 61 -0.04 9.13 -5.21
C HIS A 61 -1.05 10.29 -5.10
N LEU A 62 -1.05 11.02 -3.99
CA LEU A 62 -1.88 12.21 -3.80
C LEU A 62 -1.53 13.33 -4.79
N ILE A 63 -0.24 13.59 -4.97
CA ILE A 63 0.26 14.59 -5.93
C ILE A 63 -0.12 14.17 -7.35
N GLY A 64 0.00 12.89 -7.69
CA GLY A 64 -0.44 12.32 -8.97
C GLY A 64 -1.92 12.61 -9.23
N ALA A 65 -2.79 12.27 -8.27
CA ALA A 65 -4.23 12.52 -8.41
C ALA A 65 -4.56 14.02 -8.54
N ALA A 66 -3.95 14.87 -7.71
CA ALA A 66 -4.14 16.33 -7.75
C ALA A 66 -3.69 16.94 -9.08
N THR A 67 -2.51 16.56 -9.55
CA THR A 67 -1.97 17.01 -10.85
C THR A 67 -2.80 16.49 -12.02
N GLY A 68 -3.45 15.33 -11.90
CA GLY A 68 -4.43 14.84 -12.88
C GLY A 68 -5.61 15.81 -13.07
N PHE A 69 -6.20 16.31 -11.98
CA PHE A 69 -7.28 17.31 -12.03
C PHE A 69 -6.85 18.64 -12.67
N ILE A 70 -5.60 19.06 -12.43
CA ILE A 70 -5.06 20.28 -13.03
C ILE A 70 -4.82 20.08 -14.53
N THR A 71 -4.23 18.93 -14.89
CA THR A 71 -3.83 18.60 -16.26
C THR A 71 -5.01 18.55 -17.22
N ILE A 72 -6.15 18.00 -16.79
CA ILE A 72 -7.33 17.94 -17.66
C ILE A 72 -7.88 19.32 -18.03
N ARG A 73 -7.68 20.33 -17.17
CA ARG A 73 -8.08 21.74 -17.42
C ARG A 73 -7.00 22.54 -18.15
N SER A 74 -5.74 22.14 -18.04
CA SER A 74 -4.62 22.80 -18.71
C SER A 74 -4.71 22.72 -20.24
N LYS A 75 -4.32 23.79 -20.93
CA LYS A 75 -4.08 23.79 -22.39
C LYS A 75 -2.62 23.46 -22.74
N GLU A 76 -1.72 23.57 -21.77
CA GLU A 76 -0.28 23.44 -21.97
C GLU A 76 0.14 21.96 -21.97
N SER A 77 0.83 21.55 -23.02
CA SER A 77 1.31 20.18 -23.23
C SER A 77 2.34 19.75 -22.19
N TYR A 78 3.22 20.65 -21.73
CA TYR A 78 4.23 20.30 -20.73
C TYR A 78 3.62 19.84 -19.40
N LYS A 79 2.46 20.38 -19.00
CA LYS A 79 1.75 19.93 -17.79
C LYS A 79 1.27 18.48 -17.91
N VAL A 80 0.87 18.07 -19.12
CA VAL A 80 0.54 16.67 -19.43
C VAL A 80 1.77 15.79 -19.31
N SER A 81 2.90 16.22 -19.86
CA SER A 81 4.16 15.47 -19.76
C SER A 81 4.64 15.32 -18.31
N LEU A 82 4.57 16.38 -17.51
CA LEU A 82 4.93 16.34 -16.09
C LEU A 82 4.02 15.38 -15.31
N TYR A 83 2.71 15.39 -15.58
CA TYR A 83 1.78 14.43 -14.99
C TYR A 83 2.17 12.98 -15.35
N ILE A 84 2.44 12.70 -16.63
CA ILE A 84 2.82 11.35 -17.07
C ILE A 84 4.13 10.91 -16.39
N ILE A 85 5.14 11.78 -16.32
CA ILE A 85 6.42 11.48 -15.65
C ILE A 85 6.19 11.17 -14.16
N ALA A 86 5.34 11.94 -13.48
CA ALA A 86 5.02 11.73 -12.07
C ALA A 86 4.34 10.37 -11.83
N ILE A 87 3.35 10.02 -12.65
CA ILE A 87 2.65 8.73 -12.54
C ILE A 87 3.59 7.56 -12.88
N ILE A 88 4.42 7.67 -13.92
CA ILE A 88 5.41 6.62 -14.24
C ILE A 88 6.38 6.43 -13.08
N THR A 89 6.86 7.52 -12.47
CA THR A 89 7.75 7.45 -11.30
C THR A 89 7.06 6.72 -10.14
N LEU A 90 5.80 7.06 -9.86
CA LEU A 90 5.00 6.40 -8.83
C LEU A 90 4.82 4.90 -9.09
N VAL A 91 4.43 4.51 -10.31
CA VAL A 91 4.28 3.10 -10.71
C VAL A 91 5.59 2.32 -10.51
N ASN A 92 6.73 2.93 -10.82
CA ASN A 92 8.03 2.29 -10.59
C ASN A 92 8.32 2.07 -9.10
N PHE A 93 8.03 3.06 -8.23
CA PHE A 93 8.16 2.88 -6.78
C PHE A 93 7.21 1.80 -6.23
N GLN A 94 6.00 1.72 -6.76
CA GLN A 94 5.03 0.68 -6.42
C GLN A 94 5.52 -0.71 -6.86
N ALA A 95 6.06 -0.83 -8.07
CA ALA A 95 6.62 -2.08 -8.59
C ALA A 95 7.82 -2.56 -7.75
N ILE A 96 8.74 -1.67 -7.38
CA ILE A 96 9.86 -1.99 -6.47
C ILE A 96 9.33 -2.48 -5.12
N SER A 97 8.28 -1.83 -4.59
CA SER A 97 7.66 -2.22 -3.32
C SER A 97 7.02 -3.60 -3.41
N LEU A 98 6.39 -3.94 -4.55
CA LEU A 98 5.83 -5.26 -4.80
C LEU A 98 6.91 -6.35 -4.77
N VAL A 99 8.04 -6.12 -5.44
CA VAL A 99 9.20 -7.05 -5.44
C VAL A 99 9.78 -7.19 -4.04
N LYS A 100 9.95 -6.11 -3.28
CA LYS A 100 10.45 -6.20 -1.89
C LYS A 100 9.46 -6.91 -0.96
N SER A 101 8.15 -6.77 -1.19
CA SER A 101 7.13 -7.43 -0.39
C SER A 101 7.12 -8.95 -0.55
N SER A 102 7.59 -9.48 -1.69
CA SER A 102 7.65 -10.92 -1.91
C SER A 102 8.64 -11.60 -0.95
N GLN A 103 9.74 -10.92 -0.62
CA GLN A 103 10.80 -11.37 0.30
C GLN A 103 10.39 -11.32 1.78
N LEU A 104 9.29 -10.64 2.13
CA LEU A 104 8.83 -10.48 3.52
C LEU A 104 8.44 -11.83 4.15
N THR A 105 7.84 -12.73 3.37
CA THR A 105 7.45 -14.07 3.86
C THR A 105 8.62 -15.00 4.11
N GLU A 106 9.75 -14.79 3.43
CA GLU A 106 10.96 -15.61 3.61
C GLU A 106 11.67 -15.28 4.94
N ASN A 107 11.54 -14.04 5.39
CA ASN A 107 12.15 -13.55 6.62
C ASN A 107 11.20 -13.56 7.83
N ILE A 108 9.99 -14.10 7.70
CA ILE A 108 8.98 -14.00 8.76
C ILE A 108 9.46 -14.61 10.08
N HIS A 109 10.18 -15.73 10.02
CA HIS A 109 10.74 -16.35 11.23
C HIS A 109 11.72 -15.42 11.95
N SER A 110 12.66 -14.81 11.23
CA SER A 110 13.69 -13.93 11.81
C SER A 110 13.09 -12.62 12.33
N VAL A 111 12.13 -12.05 11.61
CA VAL A 111 11.41 -10.83 12.02
C VAL A 111 10.54 -11.09 13.24
N SER A 112 9.73 -12.15 13.21
CA SER A 112 8.88 -12.54 14.33
C SER A 112 9.69 -12.93 15.57
N LYS A 113 10.84 -13.58 15.41
CA LYS A 113 11.73 -13.91 16.55
C LYS A 113 12.32 -12.66 17.18
N LYS A 114 12.77 -11.70 16.37
CA LYS A 114 13.27 -10.39 16.86
C LYS A 114 12.18 -9.61 17.58
N PHE A 115 10.96 -9.58 17.03
CA PHE A 115 9.81 -8.98 17.70
C PHE A 115 9.54 -9.67 19.04
N TRP A 116 9.42 -11.00 19.06
CA TRP A 116 9.14 -11.78 20.26
C TRP A 116 10.19 -11.60 21.37
N SER A 117 11.46 -11.49 20.99
CA SER A 117 12.56 -11.24 21.95
C SER A 117 12.55 -9.84 22.56
N LYS A 118 11.91 -8.87 21.90
CA LYS A 118 11.90 -7.46 22.33
C LYS A 118 10.71 -7.11 23.22
N ILE A 119 9.61 -7.85 23.10
CA ILE A 119 8.41 -7.61 23.91
C ILE A 119 8.54 -8.20 25.31
N ASP A 120 8.01 -7.48 26.29
CA ASP A 120 8.00 -7.88 27.70
C ASP A 120 6.95 -8.96 28.02
N SER A 121 6.94 -9.47 29.26
CA SER A 121 6.03 -10.53 29.67
C SER A 121 4.55 -10.14 29.62
N ASN A 122 4.21 -8.89 29.91
CA ASN A 122 2.82 -8.42 29.88
C ASN A 122 2.35 -8.25 28.43
N GLN A 123 3.22 -7.73 27.56
CA GLN A 123 2.97 -7.64 26.12
C GLN A 123 2.80 -9.01 25.48
N ARG A 124 3.59 -10.01 25.90
CA ARG A 124 3.42 -11.40 25.42
C ARG A 124 2.05 -11.96 25.77
N ILE A 125 1.57 -11.77 27.01
CA ILE A 125 0.24 -12.22 27.42
C ILE A 125 -0.84 -11.57 26.56
N LEU A 126 -0.76 -10.25 26.35
CA LEU A 126 -1.72 -9.54 25.49
C LEU A 126 -1.74 -10.06 24.06
N VAL A 127 -0.56 -10.35 23.48
CA VAL A 127 -0.45 -10.92 22.14
C VAL A 127 -1.02 -12.33 22.07
N GLU A 128 -0.72 -13.17 23.07
CA GLU A 128 -1.22 -14.54 23.18
C GLU A 128 -2.75 -14.61 23.33
N GLU A 129 -3.33 -13.72 24.14
CA GLU A 129 -4.78 -13.62 24.31
C GLU A 129 -5.47 -13.04 23.07
N SER A 130 -4.91 -11.98 22.48
CA SER A 130 -5.53 -11.31 21.31
C SER A 130 -5.49 -12.15 20.05
N LEU A 131 -4.47 -13.00 19.88
CA LEU A 131 -4.26 -13.82 18.69
C LEU A 131 -4.57 -15.30 18.89
N ASP A 132 -5.09 -15.67 20.08
CA ASP A 132 -5.35 -17.06 20.50
C ASP A 132 -4.18 -18.01 20.18
N CYS A 133 -2.99 -17.62 20.64
CA CYS A 133 -1.76 -18.36 20.46
C CYS A 133 -1.00 -18.53 21.78
N CYS A 134 0.02 -19.38 21.79
CA CYS A 134 0.80 -19.65 23.00
C CYS A 134 2.25 -19.96 22.65
N GLY A 135 3.19 -19.24 23.28
CA GLY A 135 4.62 -19.41 23.06
C GLY A 135 5.06 -19.08 21.63
N PHE A 136 6.36 -18.90 21.43
CA PHE A 136 6.87 -18.50 20.12
C PHE A 136 6.80 -19.65 19.10
N SER A 137 7.49 -20.76 19.39
CA SER A 137 7.72 -21.85 18.42
C SER A 137 7.53 -23.24 19.04
N GLU A 138 8.19 -23.54 20.15
CA GLU A 138 8.30 -24.92 20.66
C GLU A 138 7.22 -25.26 21.71
N LYS A 139 7.05 -26.55 22.01
CA LYS A 139 6.12 -27.04 23.05
C LYS A 139 6.62 -26.70 24.46
N ASP A 140 7.92 -26.53 24.64
CA ASP A 140 8.52 -26.26 25.96
C ASP A 140 8.32 -24.80 26.40
N ASP A 141 8.16 -23.87 25.44
CA ASP A 141 7.68 -22.51 25.72
C ASP A 141 6.19 -22.48 26.14
N ARG A 142 5.44 -23.57 25.91
CA ARG A 142 3.98 -23.66 26.09
C ARG A 142 3.59 -24.35 27.41
N THR A 143 4.35 -24.16 28.47
CA THR A 143 4.10 -24.79 29.79
C THR A 143 2.70 -24.52 30.33
N LYS A 144 2.09 -23.37 30.01
CA LYS A 144 0.76 -22.97 30.50
C LYS A 144 -0.40 -23.20 29.51
N CYS A 145 -0.14 -23.44 28.22
CA CYS A 145 -1.18 -23.47 27.18
C CYS A 145 -0.89 -24.42 26.00
N LYS A 146 -0.58 -25.69 26.32
CA LYS A 146 -0.20 -26.74 25.34
C LYS A 146 -1.20 -26.99 24.20
N ASN A 147 -2.49 -26.71 24.41
CA ASN A 147 -3.55 -26.96 23.43
C ASN A 147 -3.66 -25.87 22.34
N ARG A 148 -3.05 -24.69 22.55
CA ARG A 148 -3.07 -23.59 21.58
C ARG A 148 -1.95 -23.72 20.56
N GLN A 149 -2.17 -23.15 19.38
CA GLN A 149 -1.16 -23.10 18.32
C GLN A 149 -0.02 -22.12 18.66
N PRO A 150 1.22 -22.35 18.16
CA PRO A 150 2.34 -21.46 18.40
C PRO A 150 2.12 -20.10 17.71
N CYS A 151 2.53 -19.01 18.37
CA CYS A 151 2.36 -17.65 17.85
C CYS A 151 3.10 -17.43 16.53
N LEU A 152 4.23 -18.09 16.29
CA LEU A 152 4.92 -18.05 15.00
C LEU A 152 4.02 -18.46 13.83
N LYS A 153 3.16 -19.48 14.02
CA LYS A 153 2.24 -19.94 12.96
C LYS A 153 1.17 -18.88 12.68
N VAL A 154 0.65 -18.24 13.73
CA VAL A 154 -0.33 -17.15 13.59
C VAL A 154 0.30 -15.93 12.92
N PHE A 155 1.50 -15.54 13.34
CA PHE A 155 2.26 -14.46 12.69
C PHE A 155 2.50 -14.73 11.21
N ALA A 156 2.86 -15.97 10.84
CA ALA A 156 3.06 -16.34 9.45
C ALA A 156 1.75 -16.26 8.64
N GLN A 157 0.62 -16.70 9.20
CA GLN A 157 -0.69 -16.60 8.56
C GLN A 157 -1.12 -15.15 8.38
N VAL A 158 -1.02 -14.32 9.42
CA VAL A 158 -1.34 -12.89 9.37
C VAL A 158 -0.45 -12.17 8.36
N ALA A 159 0.86 -12.40 8.39
CA ALA A 159 1.80 -11.79 7.45
C ALA A 159 1.52 -12.19 5.99
N LYS A 160 1.14 -13.46 5.75
CA LYS A 160 0.74 -13.92 4.41
C LYS A 160 -0.58 -13.26 3.96
N GLY A 161 -1.55 -13.14 4.85
CA GLY A 161 -2.81 -12.45 4.59
C GLY A 161 -2.58 -10.98 4.23
N PHE A 162 -1.81 -10.27 5.06
CA PHE A 162 -1.44 -8.88 4.83
C PHE A 162 -0.66 -8.69 3.52
N LYS A 163 0.34 -9.53 3.24
CA LYS A 163 1.09 -9.54 1.98
C LYS A 163 0.14 -9.67 0.78
N ASN A 164 -0.77 -10.63 0.81
CA ASN A 164 -1.70 -10.85 -0.31
C ASN A 164 -2.61 -9.65 -0.55
N ILE A 165 -3.14 -9.03 0.51
CA ILE A 165 -3.96 -7.82 0.41
C ILE A 165 -3.12 -6.66 -0.14
N ALA A 166 -1.93 -6.42 0.42
CA ALA A 166 -1.04 -5.36 -0.01
C ALA A 166 -0.64 -5.51 -1.49
N MET A 167 -0.27 -6.73 -1.92
CA MET A 167 0.06 -7.01 -3.32
C MET A 167 -1.13 -6.74 -4.26
N ARG A 168 -2.33 -7.20 -3.91
CA ARG A 168 -3.55 -6.96 -4.70
C ARG A 168 -3.85 -5.46 -4.80
N THR A 169 -3.73 -4.74 -3.70
CA THR A 169 -3.93 -3.28 -3.67
C THR A 169 -2.91 -2.59 -4.58
N ILE A 170 -1.62 -2.90 -4.46
CA ILE A 170 -0.56 -2.31 -5.30
C ILE A 170 -0.84 -2.57 -6.80
N ILE A 171 -1.18 -3.81 -7.17
CA ILE A 171 -1.50 -4.16 -8.56
C ILE A 171 -2.70 -3.36 -9.09
N LEU A 172 -3.76 -3.22 -8.28
CA LEU A 172 -4.93 -2.42 -8.64
C LEU A 172 -4.56 -0.95 -8.87
N LEU A 173 -3.72 -0.37 -8.01
CA LEU A 173 -3.27 1.02 -8.15
C LEU A 173 -2.47 1.21 -9.43
N ILE A 174 -1.50 0.33 -9.71
CA ILE A 174 -0.71 0.34 -10.95
C ILE A 174 -1.63 0.30 -12.18
N PHE A 175 -2.65 -0.56 -12.16
CA PHE A 175 -3.62 -0.66 -13.25
C PHE A 175 -4.40 0.65 -13.45
N CYS A 176 -4.93 1.22 -12.37
CA CYS A 176 -5.69 2.49 -12.42
C CYS A 176 -4.82 3.66 -12.89
N GLU A 177 -3.57 3.74 -12.42
CA GLU A 177 -2.59 4.76 -12.81
C GLU A 177 -2.17 4.62 -14.28
N SER A 178 -1.99 3.39 -14.76
CA SER A 178 -1.70 3.12 -16.17
C SER A 178 -2.88 3.52 -17.07
N LEU A 179 -4.11 3.20 -16.64
CA LEU A 179 -5.32 3.59 -17.34
C LEU A 179 -5.51 5.12 -17.35
N SER A 180 -5.13 5.82 -16.29
CA SER A 180 -5.21 7.29 -16.25
C SER A 180 -4.25 7.95 -17.23
N ILE A 181 -3.04 7.39 -17.42
CA ILE A 181 -2.11 7.81 -18.48
C ILE A 181 -2.76 7.62 -19.86
N ALA A 182 -3.32 6.43 -20.12
CA ALA A 182 -3.97 6.15 -21.41
C ALA A 182 -5.11 7.15 -21.70
N LEU A 183 -5.96 7.41 -20.71
CA LEU A 183 -7.07 8.36 -20.82
C LEU A 183 -6.60 9.79 -21.07
N ILE A 184 -5.58 10.28 -20.35
CA ILE A 184 -5.11 11.66 -20.56
C ILE A 184 -4.47 11.82 -21.95
N CYS A 185 -3.74 10.81 -22.42
CA CYS A 185 -3.18 10.78 -23.78
C CYS A 185 -4.29 10.87 -24.83
N LEU A 186 -5.36 10.07 -24.70
CA LEU A 186 -6.51 10.12 -25.61
C LEU A 186 -7.22 11.48 -25.58
N LEU A 187 -7.30 12.12 -24.42
CA LEU A 187 -7.99 13.40 -24.23
C LEU A 187 -7.19 14.62 -24.71
N LYS A 188 -5.84 14.55 -24.66
CA LYS A 188 -4.94 15.71 -24.84
C LYS A 188 -3.97 15.61 -26.01
N LEU A 189 -3.51 14.42 -26.39
CA LEU A 189 -2.51 14.25 -27.46
C LEU A 189 -3.13 14.11 -28.86
N ARG A 190 -4.46 14.05 -28.96
CA ARG A 190 -5.17 14.07 -30.24
C ARG A 190 -5.52 15.51 -30.64
N LYS A 191 -4.84 16.01 -31.68
CA LYS A 191 -5.24 17.21 -32.44
C LYS A 191 -6.57 16.94 -33.14
#